data_AF-A0A382S566-F1
#
_entry.id   AF-A0A382S566-F1
#
_cell.length_a   1.000
_cell.length_b   1.000
_cell.length_c   1.000
_cell.angle_alpha   90.00
_cell.angle_beta   90.00
_cell.angle_gamma   90.00
#
_symmetry.space_group_name_H-M   'P 1'
#
loop_
_entity.id
_entity.type
_entity.pdbx_description
1 polymer ?
#
loop_
_entity_poly.entity_id
_entity_poly.type
_entity_poly.pdbx_seq_one_letter_code
_entity_poly.pdbx_strand_id
1 'polypeptide(L)' 'MEYAQNEGADWRVMMKDWLNVHLSHEVIDPVMESNKLVVHYDAEDYRDWKNTNPGKFKEFFRLL' A
#
# COMPACT_ATOMS: atom_id res chain seq x y z
N MET A 1 1.51 4.61 7.19
CA MET A 1 1.54 4.49 8.66
C MET A 1 2.97 4.16 9.11
N GLU A 2 3.95 4.91 8.59
CA GLU A 2 5.40 4.62 8.70
C GLU A 2 5.92 4.53 10.14
N TYR A 3 5.25 5.19 11.08
CA TYR A 3 5.60 5.19 12.50
C TYR A 3 4.65 4.35 13.37
N ALA A 4 3.64 3.70 12.78
CA ALA A 4 2.76 2.82 13.53
C ALA A 4 3.40 1.44 13.71
N GLN A 5 3.07 0.77 14.82
CA GLN A 5 3.49 -0.61 15.03
C GLN A 5 3.06 -1.48 13.85
N ASN A 6 3.99 -2.28 13.33
CA ASN A 6 3.79 -3.13 12.16
C ASN A 6 3.27 -2.34 10.92
N GLU A 7 3.70 -1.08 10.76
CA GLU A 7 3.22 -0.16 9.73
C GLU A 7 1.68 -0.01 9.70
N GLY A 8 1.04 -0.27 10.84
CA GLY A 8 -0.40 -0.28 11.02
C GLY A 8 -1.13 -1.39 10.24
N ALA A 9 -0.45 -2.47 9.85
CA ALA A 9 -1.08 -3.62 9.20
C ALA A 9 -2.20 -4.22 10.06
N ASP A 10 -1.93 -4.45 11.34
CA ASP A 10 -2.90 -5.04 12.28
C ASP A 10 -4.14 -4.14 12.43
N TRP A 11 -3.93 -2.83 12.47
CA TRP A 11 -5.02 -1.86 12.53
C TRP A 11 -5.89 -1.88 11.28
N ARG A 12 -5.29 -2.00 10.08
CA ARG A 12 -6.06 -2.10 8.82
C ARG A 12 -6.90 -3.37 8.78
N VAL A 13 -6.35 -4.51 9.21
CA VAL A 13 -7.09 -5.77 9.28
C VAL A 13 -8.26 -5.64 10.25
N MET A 14 -8.01 -5.15 11.45
CA MET A 14 -9.04 -4.93 12.47
C MET A 14 -10.16 -4.01 11.94
N MET A 15 -9.80 -2.90 11.29
CA MET A 15 -10.81 -1.95 10.78
C MET A 15 -11.61 -2.51 9.60
N LYS A 16 -10.97 -3.25 8.68
CA LYS A 16 -11.66 -3.92 7.58
C LYS A 16 -12.74 -4.86 8.11
N ASP A 17 -12.39 -5.69 9.09
CA ASP A 17 -13.31 -6.66 9.68
C ASP A 17 -14.43 -5.94 10.47
N TRP A 18 -14.09 -4.90 11.22
CA TRP A 18 -15.08 -4.11 11.96
C TRP A 18 -16.11 -3.46 11.03
N LEU A 19 -15.66 -2.85 9.92
CA LEU A 19 -16.53 -2.20 8.94
C LEU A 19 -17.45 -3.20 8.24
N ASN A 20 -16.91 -4.37 7.89
CA ASN A 20 -17.72 -5.45 7.30
C ASN A 20 -18.81 -5.90 8.29
N VAL A 21 -18.44 -6.22 9.53
CA VAL A 21 -19.39 -6.74 10.54
C VAL A 21 -20.46 -5.73 10.92
N HIS A 22 -20.10 -4.46 11.11
CA HIS A 22 -21.03 -3.47 11.68
C HIS A 22 -21.79 -2.66 10.64
N LEU A 23 -21.23 -2.49 9.45
CA LEU A 23 -21.81 -1.66 8.40
C LEU A 23 -22.15 -2.46 7.13
N SER A 24 -21.87 -3.77 7.08
CA SER A 24 -21.95 -4.59 5.86
C SER A 24 -21.19 -3.94 4.70
N HIS A 25 -20.08 -3.26 5.03
CA HIS A 25 -19.30 -2.50 4.07
C HIS A 25 -17.96 -3.18 3.82
N GLU A 26 -17.73 -3.58 2.57
CA GLU A 26 -16.46 -4.11 2.12
C GLU A 26 -15.55 -2.96 1.70
N VAL A 27 -14.33 -2.94 2.25
CA VAL A 27 -13.31 -1.94 1.93
C VAL A 27 -12.14 -2.60 1.23
N ILE A 28 -11.60 -1.89 0.24
CA ILE A 28 -10.37 -2.29 -0.43
C ILE A 28 -9.18 -2.23 0.53
N ASP A 29 -8.25 -3.18 0.41
CA ASP A 29 -6.96 -3.09 1.10
C ASP A 29 -5.98 -2.32 0.21
N PRO A 30 -5.65 -1.06 0.53
CA PRO A 30 -4.78 -0.25 -0.31
C PRO A 30 -3.38 -0.86 -0.47
N VAL A 31 -2.91 -1.66 0.50
CA VAL A 31 -1.59 -2.32 0.37
C VAL A 31 -1.64 -3.44 -0.66
N MET A 32 -2.73 -4.22 -0.69
CA MET A 32 -2.92 -5.25 -1.69
C MET A 32 -3.06 -4.64 -3.09
N GLU A 33 -3.82 -3.55 -3.23
CA GLU A 33 -4.00 -2.86 -4.52
C GLU A 33 -2.69 -2.23 -5.01
N SER A 34 -1.94 -1.53 -4.15
CA SER A 34 -0.61 -1.03 -4.51
C SER A 34 0.35 -2.16 -4.87
N ASN A 35 0.31 -3.31 -4.19
CA ASN A 35 1.16 -4.45 -4.51
C ASN A 35 0.85 -5.05 -5.89
N LYS A 36 -0.42 -5.05 -6.32
CA LYS A 36 -0.77 -5.46 -7.70
C LYS A 36 -0.12 -4.55 -8.73
N LEU A 37 -0.07 -3.24 -8.48
CA LEU A 37 0.59 -2.28 -9.36
C LEU A 37 2.11 -2.49 -9.39
N VAL A 38 2.72 -2.73 -8.23
CA VAL A 38 4.15 -3.06 -8.13
C VAL A 38 4.52 -4.25 -9.02
N VAL A 39 3.77 -5.35 -8.91
CA VAL A 39 3.99 -6.55 -9.74
C VAL A 39 3.67 -6.28 -11.22
N HIS A 40 2.60 -5.52 -11.51
CA HIS A 40 2.21 -5.22 -12.89
C HIS A 40 3.28 -4.42 -13.65
N TYR A 41 4.02 -3.55 -12.96
CA TYR A 41 5.05 -2.69 -13.53
C TYR A 41 6.48 -3.20 -13.31
N ASP A 42 6.67 -4.42 -12.78
CA ASP A 42 8.01 -5.00 -12.47
C ASP A 42 8.85 -4.03 -11.61
N ALA A 43 8.22 -3.52 -10.55
CA ALA A 43 8.69 -2.40 -9.76
C ALA A 43 8.94 -2.77 -8.29
N GLU A 44 9.26 -4.04 -7.99
CA GLU A 44 9.48 -4.56 -6.63
C GLU A 44 10.51 -3.72 -5.85
N ASP A 45 11.57 -3.28 -6.54
CA ASP A 45 12.66 -2.49 -5.98
C ASP A 45 12.41 -0.97 -6.06
N TYR A 46 11.18 -0.52 -6.32
CA TYR A 46 10.90 0.91 -6.55
C TYR A 46 11.36 1.80 -5.40
N ARG A 47 11.36 1.29 -4.16
CA ARG A 47 11.78 2.04 -2.98
C ARG A 47 13.24 2.48 -3.06
N ASP A 48 14.10 1.68 -3.69
CA ASP A 48 15.52 1.99 -3.86
C ASP A 48 15.73 3.14 -4.85
N TRP A 49 14.79 3.36 -5.77
CA TRP A 49 14.82 4.50 -6.70
C TRP A 49 14.75 5.83 -5.95
N LYS A 50 14.25 5.87 -4.71
CA LYS A 50 14.27 7.09 -3.89
C LYS A 50 15.70 7.65 -3.73
N ASN A 51 16.71 6.78 -3.67
CA ASN A 51 18.11 7.15 -3.54
C ASN A 51 18.89 7.03 -4.86
N THR A 52 18.53 6.06 -5.72
CA THR A 52 19.28 5.74 -6.94
C THR A 52 18.75 6.45 -8.19
N ASN A 53 17.44 6.69 -8.28
CA ASN A 53 16.80 7.39 -9.41
C ASN A 53 15.49 8.09 -8.97
N PRO A 54 15.58 9.27 -8.33
CA PRO A 54 14.43 9.95 -7.74
C PRO A 54 13.35 10.37 -8.76
N GLY A 55 13.74 10.57 -10.02
CA GLY A 55 12.82 10.87 -11.11
C GLY A 55 11.88 9.70 -11.40
N LYS A 56 12.46 8.51 -11.63
CA LYS A 56 11.71 7.27 -11.83
C LYS A 56 10.84 6.94 -10.62
N PHE A 57 11.36 7.12 -9.41
CA PHE A 57 10.58 6.97 -8.18
C PHE A 57 9.32 7.85 -8.20
N LYS A 58 9.47 9.14 -8.52
CA LYS A 58 8.35 10.09 -8.55
C LYS A 58 7.31 9.75 -9.61
N GLU A 59 7.73 9.27 -10.78
CA GLU A 59 6.81 8.84 -11.83
C GLU A 59 6.02 7.61 -11.42
N PHE A 60 6.69 6.59 -10.88
CA PHE A 60 6.03 5.37 -10.42
C PHE A 60 5.13 5.62 -9.21
N PHE A 61 5.58 6.42 -8.24
CA PHE A 61 4.80 6.72 -7.03
C PHE A 61 3.48 7.46 -7.32
N ARG A 62 3.35 8.12 -8.48
CA ARG A 62 2.07 8.73 -8.90
C ARG A 62 1.03 7.71 -9.38
N LEU A 63 1.46 6.49 -9.67
CA LEU A 63 0.58 5.39 -10.08
C LEU A 63 0.08 4.58 -8.88
N LEU A 64 0.85 4.57 -7.78
CA LEU A 64 0.50 3.91 -6.51
C LEU A 64 -0.59 4.64 -5.75
#